data_AF-A0A967HJF8-F1
#
_entry.id   AF-A0A967HJF8-F1
#
_cell.length_a   1.000
_cell.length_b   1.000
_cell.length_c   1.000
_cell.angle_alpha   90.00
_cell.angle_beta   90.00
_cell.angle_gamma   90.00
#
_symmetry.space_group_name_H-M   'P 1'
#
loop_
_entity.id
_entity.type
_entity.pdbx_description
1 polymer ?
#
loop_
_entity_poly.entity_id
_entity_poly.type
_entity_poly.pdbx_seq_one_letter_code
_entity_poly.pdbx_strand_id
1 'polypeptide(L)' 'ESLWARRRLVNAARAAGVQAIDSVYGDVQDEEGLLAWGRRARAMGFTGMGCVHPRQIRVIHGAFA' A
#
# COMPACT_ATOMS: atom_id res chain seq x y z
N GLU A 1 -2.89 -2.93 -15.65
CA GLU A 1 -2.24 -1.74 -16.24
C GLU A 1 -1.26 -1.06 -15.26
N SER A 2 -1.69 -0.68 -14.05
CA SER A 2 -0.89 0.13 -13.11
C SER A 2 0.38 -0.50 -12.52
N LEU A 3 0.67 -1.78 -12.79
CA LEU A 3 1.81 -2.50 -12.21
C LEU A 3 3.17 -1.87 -12.57
N TRP A 4 3.35 -1.45 -13.84
CA TRP A 4 4.61 -0.84 -14.28
C TRP A 4 4.87 0.48 -13.55
N ALA A 5 3.84 1.34 -13.46
CA ALA A 5 3.93 2.62 -12.77
C ALA A 5 4.27 2.45 -11.29
N ARG A 6 3.61 1.50 -10.60
CA ARG A 6 3.87 1.21 -9.18
C ARG A 6 5.30 0.74 -8.93
N ARG A 7 5.82 -0.17 -9.76
CA ARG A 7 7.21 -0.63 -9.65
C ARG A 7 8.21 0.48 -9.93
N ARG A 8 7.97 1.31 -10.96
CA ARG A 8 8.83 2.45 -11.28
C ARG A 8 8.87 3.45 -10.12
N LEU A 9 7.72 3.71 -9.49
CA LEU A 9 7.62 4.61 -8.34
C LEU A 9 8.41 4.09 -7.14
N VAL A 10 8.26 2.81 -6.77
CA VAL A 10 9.01 2.23 -5.64
C VAL A 10 10.52 2.32 -5.87
N ASN A 11 10.99 1.99 -7.08
CA ASN A 11 12.41 2.07 -7.42
C ASN A 11 12.94 3.51 -7.32
N ALA A 12 12.18 4.50 -7.84
CA ALA A 12 12.56 5.90 -7.77
C ALA A 12 12.58 6.42 -6.32
N ALA A 13 11.56 6.09 -5.52
CA ALA A 13 11.48 6.47 -4.12
C ALA A 13 12.67 5.91 -3.31
N ARG A 14 13.01 4.64 -3.55
CA ARG A 14 14.17 4.01 -2.90
C ARG A 14 15.50 4.66 -3.31
N ALA A 15 15.68 4.96 -4.59
CA ALA A 15 16.86 5.65 -5.09
C ALA A 15 17.01 7.07 -4.51
N ALA A 16 15.89 7.75 -4.27
CA ALA A 16 15.84 9.08 -3.68
C ALA A 16 15.86 9.08 -2.13
N GLY A 17 15.82 7.92 -1.48
CA GLY A 17 15.77 7.82 -0.01
C GLY A 17 14.46 8.33 0.60
N VAL A 18 13.36 8.34 -0.14
CA VAL A 18 12.04 8.78 0.33
C VAL A 18 11.06 7.60 0.48
N GLN A 19 10.02 7.80 1.27
CA GLN A 19 8.98 6.79 1.47
C GLN A 19 8.14 6.58 0.21
N ALA A 20 7.84 5.32 -0.12
CA ALA A 20 6.92 4.96 -1.18
C ALA A 20 5.55 4.63 -0.55
N ILE A 21 4.52 5.41 -0.90
CA ILE A 21 3.14 5.20 -0.42
C ILE A 21 2.28 4.70 -1.58
N ASP A 22 1.60 3.57 -1.38
CA ASP A 22 0.68 2.99 -2.37
C ASP A 22 -0.68 3.70 -2.34
N SER A 23 -1.51 3.42 -3.35
CA SER A 23 -2.86 3.98 -3.45
C SER A 23 -3.82 3.43 -2.38
N VAL A 24 -5.06 3.89 -2.41
CA VAL A 24 -6.13 3.51 -1.48
C VAL A 24 -6.81 2.21 -1.92
N TYR A 25 -7.37 1.46 -0.96
CA TYR A 25 -8.34 0.41 -1.24
C TYR A 25 -9.75 0.95 -0.98
N GLY A 26 -10.57 1.02 -2.04
CA GLY A 26 -11.84 1.75 -2.02
C GLY A 26 -12.99 1.04 -1.29
N ASP A 27 -12.97 -0.29 -1.25
CA ASP A 27 -13.98 -1.04 -0.51
C ASP A 27 -13.67 -1.00 0.99
N VAL A 28 -14.45 -0.21 1.72
CA VAL A 28 -14.25 0.02 3.17
C VAL A 28 -14.73 -1.16 4.01
N GLN A 29 -15.64 -2.00 3.49
CA GLN A 29 -16.20 -3.14 4.23
C GLN A 29 -15.35 -4.40 4.06
N ASP A 30 -14.59 -4.51 2.98
CA ASP A 30 -13.73 -5.65 2.69
C ASP A 30 -12.34 -5.53 3.37
N GLU A 31 -12.31 -5.88 4.65
CA GLU A 31 -11.08 -5.89 5.46
C GLU A 31 -10.08 -6.99 5.02
N GLU A 32 -10.55 -8.12 4.50
CA GLU A 32 -9.68 -9.21 4.03
C GLU A 32 -8.97 -8.83 2.72
N GLY A 33 -9.71 -8.28 1.76
CA GLY A 33 -9.16 -7.75 0.52
C GLY A 33 -8.20 -6.59 0.76
N LEU A 34 -8.50 -5.72 1.72
CA LEU A 34 -7.59 -4.67 2.18
C LEU A 34 -6.27 -5.26 2.74
N LEU A 35 -6.34 -6.26 3.62
CA LEU A 35 -5.14 -6.91 4.17
C LEU A 35 -4.30 -7.55 3.07
N ALA A 36 -4.94 -8.26 2.14
CA ALA A 36 -4.26 -8.88 1.01
C ALA A 36 -3.64 -7.83 0.07
N TRP A 37 -4.33 -6.71 -0.16
CA TRP A 37 -3.82 -5.57 -0.92
C TRP A 37 -2.58 -4.97 -0.27
N GLY A 38 -2.64 -4.65 1.03
CA GLY A 38 -1.53 -4.09 1.78
C GLY A 38 -0.31 -5.02 1.79
N ARG A 39 -0.51 -6.33 1.97
CA ARG A 39 0.59 -7.32 1.90
C ARG A 39 1.26 -7.35 0.53
N ARG A 40 0.48 -7.25 -0.56
CA ARG A 40 1.03 -7.15 -1.93
C ARG A 40 1.79 -5.84 -2.14
N ALA A 41 1.30 -4.73 -1.60
CA ALA A 41 1.98 -3.44 -1.67
C ALA A 41 3.32 -3.49 -0.92
N ARG A 42 3.33 -3.98 0.32
CA ARG A 42 4.55 -4.22 1.12
C ARG A 42 5.54 -5.11 0.37
N ALA A 43 5.09 -6.22 -0.21
CA ALA A 43 5.93 -7.13 -0.98
C ALA A 43 6.55 -6.47 -2.23
N MET A 44 5.92 -5.44 -2.79
CA MET A 44 6.47 -4.66 -3.90
C MET A 44 7.53 -3.64 -3.45
N GLY A 45 7.61 -3.34 -2.14
CA GLY A 45 8.55 -2.39 -1.56
C GLY A 45 7.94 -1.05 -1.15
N PHE A 46 6.60 -0.92 -1.17
CA PHE A 46 5.93 0.21 -0.53
C PHE A 46 6.10 0.15 0.99
N THR A 47 6.18 1.32 1.62
CA THR A 47 6.32 1.47 3.08
C THR A 47 5.00 1.83 3.77
N GLY A 48 3.94 2.07 3.00
CA GLY A 48 2.60 2.32 3.48
C GLY A 48 1.61 2.43 2.33
N MET A 49 0.36 2.77 2.64
CA MET A 49 -0.69 3.01 1.64
C MET A 49 -1.68 4.07 2.13
N GLY A 50 -2.43 4.66 1.21
CA GLY A 50 -3.50 5.59 1.54
C GLY A 50 -4.63 4.92 2.35
N CYS A 51 -5.17 5.65 3.32
CA CYS A 51 -6.29 5.24 4.17
C CYS A 51 -7.46 6.20 3.96
N VAL A 52 -8.64 5.68 3.57
CA VAL A 52 -9.83 6.51 3.31
C VAL A 52 -10.86 6.46 4.42
N HIS A 53 -10.74 5.50 5.35
CA HIS A 53 -11.67 5.35 6.46
C HIS A 53 -10.98 4.86 7.74
N PRO A 54 -11.30 5.39 8.94
CA PRO A 54 -10.62 5.02 10.19
C PRO A 54 -10.60 3.52 10.52
N ARG A 55 -11.61 2.76 10.07
CA ARG A 55 -11.65 1.29 10.23
C ARG A 55 -10.47 0.59 9.54
N GLN A 56 -9.94 1.15 8.46
CA GLN A 56 -8.85 0.56 7.70
C GLN A 56 -7.50 0.67 8.42
N ILE A 57 -7.36 1.59 9.40
CA ILE A 57 -6.07 1.90 10.05
C ILE A 57 -5.43 0.64 10.65
N ARG A 58 -6.18 -0.14 11.44
CA ARG A 58 -5.64 -1.34 12.10
C ARG A 58 -5.21 -2.40 11.10
N VAL A 59 -6.00 -2.59 10.04
CA VAL A 59 -5.72 -3.59 9.00
C VAL A 59 -4.50 -3.18 8.18
N ILE A 60 -4.39 -1.90 7.80
CA ILE A 60 -3.24 -1.35 7.08
C ILE A 60 -1.97 -1.51 7.92
N HIS A 61 -1.96 -1.12 9.20
CA HIS A 61 -0.80 -1.34 10.06
C HIS A 61 -0.43 -2.83 10.17
N GLY A 62 -1.41 -3.72 10.27
CA GLY A 62 -1.17 -5.17 10.27
C GLY A 62 -0.62 -5.72 8.95
N ALA A 63 -0.89 -5.06 7.82
CA ALA A 63 -0.35 -5.44 6.52
C ALA A 63 1.10 -4.98 6.31
N PHE A 64 1.52 -3.91 6.99
CA PHE A 64 2.83 -3.25 6.84
C PHE A 64 3.83 -3.54 7.97
N ALA A 65 3.42 -4.20 9.06
CA ALA A 65 4.32 -4.80 10.05
C ALA A 65 5.17 -5.91 9.41
#